data_AF-A0A9E5KRT8-F1
#
_entry.id   AF-A0A9E5KRT8-F1
#
_cell.length_a   1.000
_cell.length_b   1.000
_cell.length_c   1.000
_cell.angle_alpha   90.00
_cell.angle_beta   90.00
_cell.angle_gamma   90.00
#
_symmetry.space_group_name_H-M   'P 1'
#
loop_
_entity.id
_entity.type
_entity.pdbx_description
1 polymer ?
#
loop_
_entity_poly.entity_id
_entity_poly.type
_entity_poly.pdbx_seq_one_letter_code
_entity_poly.pdbx_strand_id
1 'polypeptide(L)'
;MIDRQKGLHKNRLLYWVVLSLIFVLPLTWRNSFASTFGELLGYITIIVIIVAGLSKHELKLSTSVAFLFGIAFFWIIISILDSIRFYAEYGTLSGEDTFTAPLGSIYFHLYYISIFSAYIALVRNGSGIEPTLKKAFNTIVWIQLISGFVQLLIVLGLPGISEIYDGINFLEMLPTASFIRGMSRITMTGSEPASMGASLGMLSFPYLFAVMQGTESAKEKTTCGIKLSLLIVLSYFSKSTTVFAIMAFSAAIYVLWSSREGKVSKRIVVIGLLIIIAISLLLVLSSFGGMVHIGGDIIEEIRYYLLEKPKDTSNMSTMHRLSPTVNDIAIIKEHPLLGVGDGNQGFTYGQNVPSYMLINPKSKDFAKGIGGVVNGGAWFWAILSGYGIIGVIPLLIWYYNVYRPRVRLLQASNLFLYRIFIYALPAIILTLLAGAMEPTIVFILSFPFWEITDSEQELKY
;
A
#
# COMPACT_ATOMS: atom_id res chain seq x y z
N MET A 1 45.56 10.80 -11.07
CA MET A 1 44.64 10.53 -9.93
C MET A 1 43.59 11.63 -9.75
N ILE A 2 43.95 12.91 -9.94
CA ILE A 2 43.04 14.07 -9.88
C ILE A 2 42.01 14.11 -11.04
N ASP A 3 42.38 13.66 -12.25
CA ASP A 3 41.43 13.62 -13.38
C ASP A 3 40.38 12.49 -13.30
N ARG A 4 40.65 11.41 -12.55
CA ARG A 4 39.64 10.37 -12.27
C ARG A 4 38.56 10.88 -11.30
N GLN A 5 38.88 11.79 -10.38
CA GLN A 5 37.90 12.37 -9.46
C GLN A 5 36.95 13.36 -10.16
N LYS A 6 37.44 14.12 -11.15
CA LYS A 6 36.59 15.04 -11.94
C LYS A 6 35.58 14.31 -12.82
N GLY A 7 35.96 13.16 -13.41
CA GLY A 7 35.04 12.30 -14.17
C GLY A 7 33.95 11.65 -13.31
N LEU A 8 34.28 11.26 -12.07
CA LEU A 8 33.35 10.68 -11.10
C LEU A 8 32.31 11.69 -10.60
N HIS A 9 32.67 12.97 -10.45
CA HIS A 9 31.73 14.01 -10.04
C HIS A 9 30.68 14.33 -11.11
N LYS A 10 31.08 14.29 -12.39
CA LYS A 10 30.18 14.57 -13.52
C LYS A 10 29.10 13.48 -13.68
N ASN A 11 29.47 12.22 -13.47
CA ASN A 11 28.52 11.09 -13.47
C ASN A 11 27.56 11.11 -12.27
N ARG A 12 28.00 11.63 -11.11
CA ARG A 12 27.14 11.82 -9.93
C ARG A 12 26.09 12.88 -10.14
N LEU A 13 26.48 14.05 -10.67
CA LEU A 13 25.53 15.12 -10.95
C LEU A 13 24.51 14.68 -12.01
N LEU A 14 24.95 14.00 -13.06
CA LEU A 14 24.05 13.46 -14.09
C LEU A 14 23.10 12.41 -13.52
N TYR A 15 23.58 11.50 -12.67
CA TYR A 15 22.73 10.51 -12.00
C TYR A 15 21.68 11.17 -11.10
N TRP A 16 22.06 12.17 -10.31
CA TRP A 16 21.13 12.92 -9.46
C TRP A 16 20.16 13.78 -10.26
N VAL A 17 20.60 14.40 -11.35
CA VAL A 17 19.74 15.16 -12.27
C VAL A 17 18.76 14.24 -12.99
N VAL A 18 19.20 13.05 -13.42
CA VAL A 18 18.33 12.04 -14.04
C VAL A 18 17.35 11.46 -13.02
N LEU A 19 17.77 11.12 -11.81
CA LEU A 19 16.87 10.75 -10.71
C LEU A 19 15.87 11.87 -10.45
N SER A 20 16.34 13.12 -10.27
CA SER A 20 15.49 14.29 -10.00
C SER A 20 14.52 14.57 -11.14
N LEU A 21 14.92 14.40 -12.40
CA LEU A 21 14.04 14.54 -13.56
C LEU A 21 13.00 13.41 -13.60
N ILE A 22 13.39 12.17 -13.32
CA ILE A 22 12.46 11.03 -13.17
C ILE A 22 11.49 11.26 -11.98
N PHE A 23 11.91 11.98 -10.93
CA PHE A 23 11.07 12.33 -9.79
C PHE A 23 10.18 13.57 -10.02
N VAL A 24 10.59 14.51 -10.89
CA VAL A 24 9.85 15.73 -11.20
C VAL A 24 8.87 15.55 -12.35
N LEU A 25 9.16 14.66 -13.31
CA LEU A 25 8.26 14.36 -14.45
C LEU A 25 6.85 13.91 -14.01
N PRO A 26 6.67 13.07 -12.98
CA PRO A 26 5.35 12.73 -12.44
C PRO A 26 4.59 13.94 -11.86
N LEU A 27 5.31 14.94 -11.33
CA LEU A 27 4.72 16.17 -10.76
C LEU A 27 4.05 17.04 -11.85
N THR A 28 4.49 16.91 -13.10
CA THR A 28 3.94 17.68 -14.22
C THR A 28 2.82 16.96 -14.97
N TRP A 29 2.59 15.67 -14.72
CA TRP A 29 1.68 14.83 -15.51
C TRP A 29 0.37 14.48 -14.80
N ARG A 30 0.33 14.48 -13.46
CA ARG A 30 -0.94 14.40 -12.71
C ARG A 30 -1.49 15.81 -12.47
N ASN A 31 -2.57 16.17 -13.17
CA ASN A 31 -3.34 17.41 -12.97
C ASN A 31 -4.00 17.56 -11.58
N SER A 32 -3.73 16.65 -10.64
CA SER A 32 -4.19 16.73 -9.25
C SER A 32 -2.97 16.77 -8.33
N PHE A 33 -2.57 17.98 -7.99
CA PHE A 33 -1.53 18.27 -7.00
C PHE A 33 -1.98 17.68 -5.65
N ALA A 34 -1.13 16.82 -5.04
CA ALA A 34 -1.23 16.33 -3.66
C ALA A 34 -2.64 15.95 -3.17
N SER A 35 -3.15 14.78 -3.58
CA SER A 35 -4.48 14.35 -3.12
C SER A 35 -4.48 13.74 -1.71
N THR A 36 -3.31 13.37 -1.15
CA THR A 36 -3.24 12.72 0.16
C THR A 36 -1.96 13.02 0.97
N PHE A 37 -2.09 12.96 2.31
CA PHE A 37 -0.98 13.00 3.27
C PHE A 37 0.10 11.92 3.02
N GLY A 38 -0.27 10.77 2.45
CA GLY A 38 0.66 9.69 2.08
C GLY A 38 1.56 10.06 0.90
N GLU A 39 1.05 10.81 -0.09
CA GLU A 39 1.82 11.34 -1.21
C GLU A 39 2.80 12.42 -0.70
N LEU A 40 2.37 13.31 0.20
CA LEU A 40 3.23 14.32 0.83
C LEU A 40 4.36 13.69 1.66
N LEU A 41 4.08 12.64 2.44
CA LEU A 41 5.12 11.90 3.15
C LEU A 41 6.10 11.23 2.17
N GLY A 42 5.61 10.71 1.04
CA GLY A 42 6.45 10.23 -0.06
C GLY A 42 7.40 11.34 -0.57
N TYR A 43 6.87 12.53 -0.84
CA TYR A 43 7.64 13.69 -1.30
C TYR A 43 8.64 14.22 -0.26
N ILE A 44 8.22 14.33 1.01
CA ILE A 44 9.11 14.71 2.11
C ILE A 44 10.22 13.67 2.26
N THR A 45 9.92 12.38 2.11
CA THR A 45 10.95 11.34 2.18
C THR A 45 11.92 11.44 1.00
N ILE A 46 11.44 11.70 -0.22
CA ILE A 46 12.29 11.94 -1.40
C ILE A 46 13.20 13.16 -1.20
N ILE A 47 12.69 14.26 -0.67
CA ILE A 47 13.47 15.47 -0.36
C ILE A 47 14.50 15.17 0.74
N VAL A 48 14.12 14.45 1.79
CA VAL A 48 15.04 14.01 2.85
C VAL A 48 16.12 13.10 2.28
N ILE A 49 15.84 12.26 1.29
CA ILE A 49 16.85 11.41 0.63
C ILE A 49 17.76 12.20 -0.29
N ILE A 50 17.26 13.21 -1.01
CA ILE A 50 18.09 14.12 -1.80
C ILE A 50 19.03 14.90 -0.86
N VAL A 51 18.51 15.42 0.25
CA VAL A 51 19.30 16.15 1.25
C VAL A 51 20.30 15.23 1.97
N ALA A 52 19.89 14.02 2.35
CA ALA A 52 20.74 13.02 2.98
C ALA A 52 21.79 12.44 2.01
N GLY A 53 21.45 12.31 0.73
CA GLY A 53 22.35 11.87 -0.34
C GLY A 53 23.35 12.94 -0.78
N LEU A 54 22.99 14.22 -0.67
CA LEU A 54 23.92 15.35 -0.80
C LEU A 54 24.85 15.46 0.42
N SER A 55 24.44 14.98 1.60
CA SER A 55 25.30 14.88 2.77
C SER A 55 26.17 13.61 2.74
N LYS A 56 27.31 13.74 2.05
CA LYS A 56 28.59 13.05 2.33
C LYS A 56 28.78 11.56 2.02
N HIS A 57 27.83 10.79 1.49
CA HIS A 57 28.08 9.35 1.20
C HIS A 57 27.73 8.89 -0.22
N GLU A 58 28.56 8.01 -0.79
CA GLU A 58 28.28 7.32 -2.04
C GLU A 58 27.08 6.39 -1.86
N LEU A 59 25.94 6.75 -2.45
CA LEU A 59 24.84 5.84 -2.70
C LEU A 59 25.30 4.75 -3.68
N LYS A 60 25.96 3.71 -3.17
CA LYS A 60 26.20 2.49 -3.93
C LYS A 60 24.87 1.79 -4.10
N LEU A 61 24.35 1.80 -5.34
CA LEU A 61 23.24 0.95 -5.74
C LEU A 61 23.58 -0.48 -5.33
N SER A 62 22.85 -1.00 -4.34
CA SER A 62 23.02 -2.40 -3.96
C SER A 62 22.67 -3.28 -5.15
N THR A 63 23.37 -4.40 -5.32
CA THR A 63 23.06 -5.41 -6.35
C THR A 63 21.57 -5.79 -6.33
N SER A 64 20.96 -5.76 -5.14
CA SER A 64 19.53 -5.97 -4.90
C SER A 64 18.62 -4.96 -5.62
N VAL A 65 18.98 -3.67 -5.60
CA VAL A 65 18.22 -2.60 -6.25
C VAL A 65 18.45 -2.63 -7.76
N ALA A 66 19.69 -2.87 -8.20
CA ALA A 66 20.00 -3.02 -9.62
C ALA A 66 19.19 -4.16 -10.26
N PHE A 67 18.98 -5.27 -9.54
CA PHE A 67 18.12 -6.37 -9.99
C PHE A 67 16.68 -5.92 -10.20
N LEU A 68 16.10 -5.12 -9.29
CA LEU A 68 14.74 -4.59 -9.44
C LEU A 68 14.60 -3.66 -10.66
N PHE A 69 15.59 -2.82 -10.93
CA PHE A 69 15.64 -2.04 -12.17
C PHE A 69 15.73 -2.95 -13.41
N GLY A 70 16.46 -4.06 -13.33
CA GLY A 70 16.46 -5.09 -14.37
C GLY A 70 15.09 -5.72 -14.60
N ILE A 71 14.33 -5.99 -13.54
CA ILE A 71 12.93 -6.47 -13.64
C ILE A 71 12.04 -5.41 -14.29
N ALA A 72 12.13 -4.14 -13.88
CA ALA A 72 11.35 -3.07 -14.50
C ALA A 72 11.67 -2.92 -15.99
N PHE A 73 12.94 -3.02 -16.36
CA PHE A 73 13.33 -3.00 -17.77
C PHE A 73 12.77 -4.20 -18.55
N PHE A 74 12.80 -5.39 -17.94
CA PHE A 74 12.16 -6.58 -18.52
C PHE A 74 10.65 -6.39 -18.71
N TRP A 75 9.95 -5.81 -17.73
CA TRP A 75 8.54 -5.46 -17.83
C TRP A 75 8.24 -4.43 -18.92
N ILE A 76 9.09 -3.40 -19.07
CA ILE A 76 8.98 -2.43 -20.17
C ILE A 76 9.05 -3.14 -21.52
N ILE A 77 9.98 -4.09 -21.69
CA ILE A 77 10.10 -4.87 -22.93
C ILE A 77 8.82 -5.68 -23.19
N ILE A 78 8.29 -6.38 -22.17
CA ILE A 78 7.02 -7.12 -22.31
C ILE A 78 5.89 -6.18 -22.73
N SER A 79 5.72 -5.05 -22.04
CA SER A 79 4.69 -4.06 -22.38
C SER A 79 4.82 -3.59 -23.84
N ILE A 80 6.03 -3.27 -24.32
CA ILE A 80 6.24 -2.83 -25.71
C ILE A 80 5.90 -3.94 -26.71
N LEU A 81 6.31 -5.18 -26.45
CA LEU A 81 6.03 -6.30 -27.33
C LEU A 81 4.52 -6.58 -27.40
N ASP A 82 3.83 -6.52 -26.27
CA ASP A 82 2.39 -6.69 -26.22
C ASP A 82 1.64 -5.51 -26.82
N SER A 83 2.14 -4.28 -26.69
CA SER A 83 1.58 -3.11 -27.37
C SER A 83 1.53 -3.31 -28.90
N ILE A 84 2.57 -3.91 -29.49
CA ILE A 84 2.59 -4.25 -30.93
C ILE A 84 1.50 -5.26 -31.27
N ARG A 85 1.38 -6.33 -30.46
CA ARG A 85 0.36 -7.36 -30.64
C ARG A 85 -1.06 -6.79 -30.51
N PHE A 86 -1.31 -6.03 -29.45
CA PHE A 86 -2.59 -5.42 -29.14
C PHE A 86 -2.98 -4.31 -30.12
N TYR A 87 -2.01 -3.58 -30.67
CA TYR A 87 -2.30 -2.52 -31.64
C TYR A 87 -3.02 -3.07 -32.88
N ALA A 88 -2.61 -4.26 -33.32
CA ALA A 88 -3.23 -4.92 -34.47
C ALA A 88 -4.70 -5.30 -34.23
N GLU A 89 -5.10 -5.51 -32.97
CA GLU A 89 -6.44 -5.96 -32.60
C GLU A 89 -7.36 -4.80 -32.19
N TYR A 90 -6.85 -3.85 -31.40
CA TYR A 90 -7.66 -2.80 -30.79
C TYR A 90 -7.37 -1.39 -31.31
N GLY A 91 -6.20 -1.17 -31.94
CA GLY A 91 -5.80 0.14 -32.46
C GLY A 91 -5.80 1.25 -31.40
N THR A 92 -6.59 2.30 -31.63
CA THR A 92 -6.74 3.44 -30.74
C THR A 92 -8.12 3.42 -30.08
N LEU A 93 -8.16 3.48 -28.76
CA LEU A 93 -9.39 3.57 -27.96
C LEU A 93 -9.40 4.90 -27.21
N SER A 94 -10.43 5.71 -27.47
CA SER A 94 -10.67 6.98 -26.75
C SER A 94 -9.48 7.95 -26.71
N GLY A 95 -8.72 8.01 -27.80
CA GLY A 95 -7.59 8.93 -27.97
C GLY A 95 -6.25 8.40 -27.43
N GLU A 96 -6.23 7.20 -26.85
CA GLU A 96 -5.01 6.51 -26.43
C GLU A 96 -4.81 5.26 -27.31
N ASP A 97 -3.56 5.02 -27.71
CA ASP A 97 -3.17 3.80 -28.40
C ASP A 97 -2.46 2.83 -27.43
N THR A 98 -2.25 1.60 -27.88
CA THR A 98 -1.63 0.56 -27.07
C THR A 98 -0.17 0.85 -26.75
N PHE A 99 0.48 1.83 -27.39
CA PHE A 99 1.86 2.24 -27.09
C PHE A 99 1.92 3.32 -26.01
N THR A 100 0.90 4.17 -25.96
CA THR A 100 0.79 5.28 -25.01
C THR A 100 0.16 4.85 -23.69
N ALA A 101 -0.80 3.92 -23.70
CA ALA A 101 -1.47 3.45 -22.49
C ALA A 101 -0.50 2.84 -21.43
N PRO A 102 0.52 2.03 -21.79
CA PRO A 102 1.48 1.48 -20.81
C PRO A 102 2.39 2.50 -20.13
N LEU A 103 2.54 3.71 -20.67
CA LEU A 103 3.51 4.68 -20.16
C LEU A 103 3.25 5.02 -18.69
N GLY A 104 1.98 5.20 -18.31
CA GLY A 104 1.60 5.47 -16.92
C GLY A 104 2.06 4.37 -15.95
N SER A 105 1.84 3.11 -16.31
CA SER A 105 2.27 1.96 -15.50
C SER A 105 3.79 1.81 -15.45
N ILE A 106 4.49 2.07 -16.56
CA ILE A 106 5.96 2.08 -16.60
C ILE A 106 6.51 3.13 -15.62
N TYR A 107 5.99 4.36 -15.66
CA TYR A 107 6.39 5.42 -14.74
C TYR A 107 6.09 5.05 -13.29
N PHE A 108 4.93 4.44 -13.04
CA PHE A 108 4.53 3.98 -11.71
C PHE A 108 5.54 2.98 -11.12
N HIS A 109 5.96 1.97 -11.87
CA HIS A 109 6.92 0.97 -11.40
C HIS A 109 8.31 1.58 -11.14
N LEU A 110 8.79 2.43 -12.06
CA LEU A 110 10.07 3.12 -11.89
C LEU A 110 10.06 4.06 -10.67
N TYR A 111 8.96 4.75 -10.44
CA TYR A 111 8.76 5.61 -9.27
C TYR A 111 8.87 4.79 -7.96
N TYR A 112 8.16 3.67 -7.86
CA TYR A 112 8.17 2.85 -6.64
C TYR A 112 9.51 2.14 -6.40
N ILE A 113 10.21 1.68 -7.44
CA ILE A 113 11.57 1.13 -7.29
C ILE A 113 12.53 2.23 -6.83
N SER A 114 12.36 3.46 -7.32
CA SER A 114 13.18 4.58 -6.90
C SER A 114 12.95 4.94 -5.44
N ILE A 115 11.68 5.01 -5.00
CA ILE A 115 11.32 5.17 -3.58
C ILE A 115 11.90 4.03 -2.72
N PHE A 116 11.80 2.79 -3.19
CA PHE A 116 12.33 1.64 -2.48
C PHE A 116 13.84 1.74 -2.26
N SER A 117 14.56 2.13 -3.31
CA SER A 117 16.01 2.37 -3.28
C SER A 117 16.38 3.43 -2.25
N ALA A 118 15.55 4.47 -2.20
CA ALA A 118 15.71 5.61 -1.33
C ALA A 118 15.47 5.21 0.14
N TYR A 119 14.44 4.42 0.42
CA TYR A 119 14.19 3.86 1.75
C TYR A 119 15.26 2.85 2.19
N ILE A 120 15.78 2.01 1.29
CA ILE A 120 16.92 1.14 1.60
C ILE A 120 18.12 1.96 2.08
N ALA A 121 18.42 3.07 1.41
CA ALA A 121 19.52 3.94 1.81
C ALA A 121 19.31 4.55 3.20
N LEU A 122 18.08 4.99 3.50
CA LEU A 122 17.70 5.51 4.81
C LEU A 122 17.85 4.45 5.91
N VAL A 123 17.34 3.24 5.66
CA VAL A 123 17.37 2.12 6.60
C VAL A 123 18.80 1.60 6.80
N ARG A 124 19.66 1.60 5.78
CA ARG A 124 21.07 1.17 5.90
C ARG A 124 21.97 2.16 6.63
N ASN A 125 21.80 3.45 6.35
CA ASN A 125 22.71 4.48 6.85
C ASN A 125 22.31 5.01 8.25
N GLY A 126 21.19 4.55 8.80
CA GLY A 126 20.65 5.05 10.04
C GLY A 126 21.18 4.32 11.29
N SER A 127 22.46 4.41 11.62
CA SER A 127 22.90 4.08 12.99
C SER A 127 22.06 4.90 13.98
N GLY A 128 21.29 4.26 14.86
CA GLY A 128 20.32 4.95 15.74
C GLY A 128 18.97 5.34 15.09
N ILE A 129 18.55 4.72 13.98
CA ILE A 129 17.21 4.98 13.42
C ILE A 129 16.10 4.50 14.35
N GLU A 130 16.32 3.45 15.14
CA GLU A 130 15.25 2.80 15.90
C GLU A 130 14.57 3.76 16.89
N PRO A 131 15.28 4.53 17.73
CA PRO A 131 14.68 5.60 18.53
C PRO A 131 13.89 6.61 17.71
N THR A 132 14.41 7.00 16.54
CA THR A 132 13.76 7.94 15.63
C THR A 132 12.47 7.36 15.06
N LEU A 133 12.48 6.09 14.64
CA LEU A 133 11.30 5.37 14.16
C LEU A 133 10.27 5.19 15.28
N LYS A 134 10.69 4.80 16.49
CA LYS A 134 9.79 4.70 17.65
C LYS A 134 9.09 6.03 17.91
N LYS A 135 9.84 7.14 17.90
CA LYS A 135 9.28 8.48 18.05
C LYS A 135 8.31 8.81 16.91
N ALA A 136 8.70 8.57 15.65
CA ALA A 136 7.87 8.84 14.48
C ALA A 136 6.56 8.04 14.50
N PHE A 137 6.62 6.72 14.71
CA PHE A 137 5.44 5.86 14.82
C PHE A 137 4.54 6.27 15.98
N ASN A 138 5.12 6.59 17.14
CA ASN A 138 4.35 7.08 18.28
C ASN A 138 3.64 8.41 17.97
N THR A 139 4.30 9.32 17.26
CA THR A 139 3.71 10.58 16.79
C THR A 139 2.57 10.31 15.80
N ILE A 140 2.75 9.38 14.85
CA ILE A 140 1.69 8.98 13.91
C ILE A 140 0.47 8.45 14.66
N VAL A 141 0.65 7.58 15.66
CA VAL A 141 -0.44 7.07 16.49
C VAL A 141 -1.20 8.21 17.18
N TRP A 142 -0.48 9.19 17.74
CA TRP A 142 -1.12 10.35 18.36
C TRP A 142 -1.86 11.23 17.37
N ILE A 143 -1.28 11.51 16.20
CA ILE A 143 -1.94 12.27 15.14
C ILE A 143 -3.24 11.58 14.72
N GLN A 144 -3.21 10.26 14.52
CA GLN A 144 -4.39 9.48 14.18
C GLN A 144 -5.46 9.51 15.27
N LEU A 145 -5.07 9.36 16.53
CA LEU A 145 -6.01 9.44 17.67
C LEU A 145 -6.68 10.82 17.74
N ILE A 146 -5.88 11.90 17.70
CA ILE A 146 -6.39 13.28 17.78
C ILE A 146 -7.32 13.56 16.60
N SER A 147 -6.86 13.28 15.37
CA SER A 147 -7.63 13.47 14.16
C SER A 147 -8.93 12.66 14.18
N GLY A 148 -8.86 11.38 14.55
CA GLY A 148 -10.03 10.50 14.60
C GLY A 148 -11.06 10.93 15.65
N PHE A 149 -10.64 11.38 16.84
CA PHE A 149 -11.57 11.90 17.83
C PHE A 149 -12.20 13.23 17.42
N VAL A 150 -11.44 14.13 16.79
CA VAL A 150 -12.02 15.38 16.24
C VAL A 150 -13.05 15.06 15.15
N GLN A 151 -12.72 14.16 14.22
CA GLN A 151 -13.68 13.70 13.20
C GLN A 151 -14.90 13.01 13.81
N LEU A 152 -14.74 12.25 14.89
CA LEU A 152 -15.87 11.65 15.61
C LEU A 152 -16.78 12.74 16.20
N LEU A 153 -16.24 13.79 16.81
CA LEU A 153 -17.04 14.91 17.31
C LEU A 153 -17.81 15.64 16.19
N ILE A 154 -17.21 15.74 14.99
CA ILE A 154 -17.88 16.26 13.79
C ILE A 154 -19.06 15.34 13.39
N VAL A 155 -18.84 14.02 13.36
CA VAL A 155 -19.90 13.03 13.06
C VAL A 155 -21.01 13.07 14.10
N LEU A 156 -20.69 13.32 15.37
CA LEU A 156 -21.66 13.49 16.46
C LEU A 156 -22.37 14.85 16.45
N GLY A 157 -22.02 15.75 15.53
CA GLY A 157 -22.70 17.03 15.35
C GLY A 157 -22.37 18.07 16.42
N LEU A 158 -21.21 18.00 17.07
CA LEU A 158 -20.83 18.98 18.09
C LEU A 158 -20.63 20.37 17.45
N PRO A 159 -21.31 21.43 17.92
CA PRO A 159 -21.20 22.77 17.33
C PRO A 159 -19.77 23.34 17.44
N GLY A 160 -19.31 24.09 16.43
CA GLY A 160 -18.03 24.80 16.43
C GLY A 160 -16.80 23.94 16.08
N ILE A 161 -16.91 22.60 16.15
CA ILE A 161 -15.76 21.71 15.86
C ILE A 161 -15.43 21.68 14.37
N SER A 162 -16.44 21.79 13.51
CA SER A 162 -16.22 21.73 12.06
C SER A 162 -15.40 22.93 11.58
N GLU A 163 -15.69 24.11 12.11
CA GLU A 163 -15.00 25.37 11.79
C GLU A 163 -13.55 25.35 12.30
N ILE A 164 -13.33 24.85 13.52
CA ILE A 164 -11.98 24.68 14.08
C ILE A 164 -11.17 23.68 13.25
N TYR A 165 -11.78 22.54 12.92
CA TYR A 165 -11.12 21.49 12.15
C TYR A 165 -10.72 21.96 10.75
N ASP A 166 -11.65 22.59 10.02
CA ASP A 166 -11.36 23.13 8.69
C ASP A 166 -10.34 24.29 8.76
N GLY A 167 -10.36 25.11 9.83
CA GLY A 167 -9.37 26.14 10.08
C GLY A 167 -7.95 25.60 10.32
N ILE A 168 -7.83 24.45 11.01
CA ILE A 168 -6.53 23.76 11.19
C ILE A 168 -6.10 23.06 9.90
N ASN A 169 -7.07 22.59 9.10
CA ASN A 169 -6.85 21.92 7.82
C ASN A 169 -6.68 22.88 6.63
N PHE A 170 -6.08 24.06 6.84
CA PHE A 170 -5.95 25.10 5.80
C PHE A 170 -5.09 24.69 4.59
N LEU A 171 -4.28 23.64 4.72
CA LEU A 171 -3.50 23.04 3.63
C LEU A 171 -4.24 21.89 2.93
N GLU A 172 -5.50 21.63 3.27
CA GLU A 172 -6.33 20.54 2.73
C GLU A 172 -5.66 19.16 2.81
N MET A 173 -4.83 18.96 3.83
CA MET A 173 -4.06 17.72 4.04
C MET A 173 -4.91 16.57 4.60
N LEU A 174 -6.05 16.91 5.20
CA LEU A 174 -7.07 15.99 5.70
C LEU A 174 -8.39 16.23 4.97
N PRO A 175 -9.35 15.29 5.01
CA PRO A 175 -10.66 15.52 4.41
C PRO A 175 -11.42 16.61 5.17
N THR A 176 -12.20 17.44 4.47
CA THR A 176 -12.95 18.56 5.07
C THR A 176 -14.06 18.09 6.00
N ALA A 177 -14.49 18.96 6.94
CA ALA A 177 -15.60 18.65 7.84
C ALA A 177 -16.92 18.42 7.08
N SER A 178 -17.13 19.08 5.94
CA SER A 178 -18.28 18.84 5.07
C SER A 178 -18.27 17.42 4.49
N PHE A 179 -17.11 16.94 4.05
CA PHE A 179 -16.94 15.57 3.56
C PHE A 179 -17.18 14.53 4.66
N ILE A 180 -16.60 14.74 5.85
CA ILE A 180 -16.79 13.85 7.01
C ILE A 180 -18.27 13.79 7.44
N ARG A 181 -18.97 14.92 7.51
CA ARG A 181 -20.41 14.98 7.80
C ARG A 181 -21.22 14.27 6.72
N GLY A 182 -20.95 14.56 5.45
CA GLY A 182 -21.65 13.97 4.31
C GLY A 182 -21.56 12.45 4.28
N MET A 183 -20.43 11.87 4.68
CA MET A 183 -20.28 10.41 4.78
C MET A 183 -20.79 9.82 6.10
N SER A 184 -20.89 10.62 7.17
CA SER A 184 -21.14 10.16 8.54
C SER A 184 -20.17 9.03 8.97
N ARG A 185 -18.91 9.16 8.56
CA ARG A 185 -17.82 8.18 8.79
C ARG A 185 -16.51 8.92 9.01
N ILE A 186 -15.64 8.34 9.82
CA ILE A 186 -14.29 8.87 10.03
C ILE A 186 -13.27 8.22 9.08
N THR A 187 -12.20 8.95 8.79
CA THR A 187 -11.07 8.48 7.96
C THR A 187 -9.72 8.63 8.66
N MET A 188 -9.67 9.33 9.81
CA MET A 188 -8.45 9.76 10.47
C MET A 188 -7.54 10.52 9.50
N THR A 189 -6.35 9.98 9.21
CA THR A 189 -5.38 10.52 8.26
C THR A 189 -5.55 9.97 6.84
N GLY A 190 -6.56 9.14 6.60
CA GLY A 190 -6.88 8.58 5.28
C GLY A 190 -7.71 9.53 4.43
N SER A 191 -7.56 9.43 3.12
CA SER A 191 -8.45 10.10 2.15
C SER A 191 -9.85 9.50 2.11
N GLU A 192 -9.98 8.23 2.51
CA GLU A 192 -11.25 7.54 2.60
C GLU A 192 -11.25 6.51 3.75
N PRO A 193 -12.42 6.00 4.18
CA PRO A 193 -12.48 5.03 5.28
C PRO A 193 -11.70 3.73 5.00
N ALA A 194 -11.48 3.32 3.74
CA ALA A 194 -10.67 2.15 3.44
C ALA A 194 -9.16 2.40 3.57
N SER A 195 -8.67 3.59 3.22
CA SER A 195 -7.26 3.97 3.34
C SER A 195 -6.84 4.13 4.81
N MET A 196 -7.77 4.46 5.71
CA MET A 196 -7.57 4.38 7.16
C MET A 196 -7.06 3.00 7.58
N GLY A 197 -7.64 1.93 7.01
CA GLY A 197 -7.29 0.55 7.32
C GLY A 197 -5.83 0.26 6.98
N ALA A 198 -5.36 0.68 5.80
CA ALA A 198 -3.96 0.53 5.40
C ALA A 198 -3.02 1.19 6.41
N SER A 199 -3.28 2.45 6.79
CA SER A 199 -2.44 3.17 7.76
C SER A 199 -2.40 2.50 9.15
N LEU A 200 -3.53 2.00 9.65
CA LEU A 200 -3.61 1.29 10.92
C LEU A 200 -2.88 -0.06 10.87
N GLY A 201 -3.14 -0.83 9.82
CA GLY A 201 -2.61 -2.18 9.64
C GLY A 201 -1.13 -2.23 9.31
N MET A 202 -0.59 -1.20 8.65
CA MET A 202 0.80 -1.15 8.24
C MET A 202 1.69 -0.40 9.24
N LEU A 203 1.16 0.60 9.96
CA LEU A 203 1.97 1.46 10.84
C LEU A 203 1.58 1.29 12.31
N SER A 204 0.36 1.69 12.68
CA SER A 204 -0.01 1.87 14.08
C SER A 204 -0.14 0.56 14.86
N PHE A 205 -0.88 -0.43 14.35
CA PHE A 205 -0.99 -1.72 15.02
C PHE A 205 0.35 -2.47 15.06
N PRO A 206 1.11 -2.60 13.95
CA PRO A 206 2.43 -3.23 13.99
C PRO A 206 3.38 -2.61 14.99
N TYR A 207 3.45 -1.28 15.05
CA TYR A 207 4.26 -0.55 16.03
C TYR A 207 3.83 -0.85 17.46
N LEU A 208 2.54 -0.69 17.78
CA LEU A 208 2.03 -0.91 19.14
C LEU A 208 2.25 -2.36 19.58
N PHE A 209 2.03 -3.34 18.69
CA PHE A 209 2.30 -4.76 18.96
C PHE A 209 3.79 -5.03 19.18
N ALA A 210 4.67 -4.45 18.36
CA ALA A 210 6.11 -4.61 18.49
C ALA A 210 6.62 -4.04 19.82
N VAL A 211 6.13 -2.86 20.24
CA VAL A 211 6.47 -2.25 21.54
C VAL A 211 5.94 -3.11 22.70
N MET A 212 4.66 -3.49 22.69
CA MET A 212 4.06 -4.29 23.77
C MET A 212 4.77 -5.62 24.01
N GLN A 213 5.28 -6.27 22.95
CA GLN A 213 6.07 -7.49 23.09
C GLN A 213 7.56 -7.24 23.37
N GLY A 214 8.09 -6.07 23.00
CA GLY A 214 9.49 -5.73 23.15
C GLY A 214 9.85 -5.14 24.51
N THR A 215 8.89 -4.52 25.19
CA THR A 215 9.13 -3.88 26.47
C THR A 215 8.89 -4.81 27.65
N GLU A 216 9.68 -4.66 28.72
CA GLU A 216 9.40 -5.26 30.03
C GLU A 216 8.51 -4.37 30.89
N SER A 217 8.47 -3.05 30.59
CA SER A 217 7.73 -2.06 31.36
C SER A 217 6.22 -2.27 31.29
N ALA A 218 5.61 -2.59 32.44
CA ALA A 218 4.15 -2.70 32.56
C ALA A 218 3.45 -1.38 32.17
N LYS A 219 4.03 -0.22 32.54
CA LYS A 219 3.47 1.10 32.19
C LYS A 219 3.43 1.32 30.68
N GLU A 220 4.49 0.94 29.98
CA GLU A 220 4.56 1.09 28.53
C GLU A 220 3.57 0.15 27.83
N LYS A 221 3.47 -1.11 28.29
CA LYS A 221 2.44 -2.06 27.82
C LYS A 221 1.03 -1.51 27.98
N THR A 222 0.71 -0.99 29.17
CA THR A 222 -0.61 -0.40 29.44
C THR A 222 -0.86 0.82 28.55
N THR A 223 0.12 1.69 28.36
CA THR A 223 -0.01 2.87 27.50
C THR A 223 -0.28 2.48 26.05
N CYS A 224 0.44 1.48 25.52
CA CYS A 224 0.19 0.95 24.18
C CYS A 224 -1.17 0.26 24.07
N GLY A 225 -1.58 -0.49 25.10
CA GLY A 225 -2.90 -1.13 25.18
C GLY A 225 -4.04 -0.10 25.14
N ILE A 226 -3.92 1.00 25.90
CA ILE A 226 -4.89 2.11 25.87
C ILE A 226 -4.98 2.70 24.46
N LYS A 227 -3.83 3.03 23.84
CA LYS A 227 -3.79 3.57 22.46
C LYS A 227 -4.45 2.62 21.47
N LEU A 228 -4.16 1.32 21.55
CA LEU A 228 -4.75 0.30 20.70
C LEU A 228 -6.28 0.26 20.88
N SER A 229 -6.76 0.25 22.12
CA SER A 229 -8.21 0.25 22.42
C SER A 229 -8.91 1.48 21.85
N LEU A 230 -8.31 2.67 21.98
CA LEU A 230 -8.88 3.90 21.41
C LEU A 230 -8.91 3.85 19.88
N LEU A 231 -7.86 3.32 19.24
CA LEU A 231 -7.86 3.12 17.78
C LEU A 231 -8.91 2.11 17.32
N ILE A 232 -9.17 1.05 18.09
CA ILE A 232 -10.23 0.07 17.83
C ILE A 232 -11.61 0.74 17.89
N VAL A 233 -11.86 1.58 18.91
CA VAL A 233 -13.11 2.35 19.03
C VAL A 233 -13.30 3.26 17.82
N LEU A 234 -12.27 4.01 17.42
CA LEU A 234 -12.34 4.87 16.24
C LEU A 234 -12.56 4.05 14.95
N SER A 235 -11.94 2.88 14.84
CA SER A 235 -12.10 2.00 13.68
C SER A 235 -13.55 1.55 13.45
N TYR A 236 -14.35 1.41 14.51
CA TYR A 236 -15.78 1.14 14.40
C TYR A 236 -16.52 2.24 13.60
N PHE A 237 -16.21 3.51 13.88
CA PHE A 237 -16.82 4.66 13.22
C PHE A 237 -16.35 4.88 11.78
N SER A 238 -15.38 4.09 11.28
CA SER A 238 -15.02 4.09 9.86
C SER A 238 -16.11 3.43 8.98
N LYS A 239 -16.90 2.51 9.55
CA LYS A 239 -17.87 1.66 8.82
C LYS A 239 -17.27 1.01 7.56
N SER A 240 -15.98 0.66 7.62
CA SER A 240 -15.20 0.16 6.49
C SER A 240 -14.86 -1.31 6.68
N THR A 241 -15.33 -2.15 5.74
CA THR A 241 -15.03 -3.60 5.72
C THR A 241 -13.53 -3.86 5.64
N THR A 242 -12.79 -3.03 4.89
CA THR A 242 -11.32 -3.13 4.79
C THR A 242 -10.64 -2.88 6.13
N VAL A 243 -11.10 -1.90 6.91
CA VAL A 243 -10.58 -1.62 8.26
C VAL A 243 -10.83 -2.82 9.17
N PHE A 244 -12.04 -3.37 9.18
CA PHE A 244 -12.37 -4.54 10.00
C PHE A 244 -11.58 -5.79 9.62
N ALA A 245 -11.40 -6.04 8.32
CA ALA A 245 -10.57 -7.13 7.84
C ALA A 245 -9.13 -6.96 8.35
N ILE A 246 -8.52 -5.80 8.16
CA ILE A 246 -7.17 -5.50 8.62
C ILE A 246 -7.05 -5.68 10.14
N MET A 247 -8.01 -5.19 10.93
CA MET A 247 -8.02 -5.39 12.39
C MET A 247 -8.04 -6.88 12.76
N ALA A 248 -8.91 -7.67 12.14
CA ALA A 248 -9.02 -9.10 12.41
C ALA A 248 -7.73 -9.85 12.06
N PHE A 249 -7.14 -9.55 10.90
CA PHE A 249 -5.87 -10.12 10.45
C PHE A 249 -4.70 -9.74 11.37
N SER A 250 -4.57 -8.46 11.72
CA SER A 250 -3.50 -7.97 12.58
C SER A 250 -3.62 -8.55 14.00
N ALA A 251 -4.84 -8.63 14.54
CA ALA A 251 -5.11 -9.28 15.82
C ALA A 251 -4.75 -10.77 15.77
N ALA A 252 -5.13 -11.48 14.71
CA ALA A 252 -4.76 -12.88 14.55
C ALA A 252 -3.25 -13.05 14.53
N ILE A 253 -2.51 -12.34 13.67
CA ILE A 253 -1.05 -12.45 13.62
C ILE A 253 -0.41 -12.13 14.97
N TYR A 254 -0.88 -11.11 15.68
CA TYR A 254 -0.42 -10.82 17.03
C TYR A 254 -0.59 -12.00 17.98
N VAL A 255 -1.76 -12.65 17.96
CA VAL A 255 -2.06 -13.86 18.76
C VAL A 255 -1.20 -15.05 18.29
N LEU A 256 -1.05 -15.26 16.98
CA LEU A 256 -0.20 -16.32 16.41
C LEU A 256 1.23 -16.19 16.90
N TRP A 257 1.77 -14.97 16.84
CA TRP A 257 3.14 -14.69 17.20
C TRP A 257 3.36 -14.84 18.71
N SER A 258 2.45 -14.28 19.51
CA SER A 258 2.46 -14.41 20.97
C SER A 258 2.41 -15.88 21.40
N SER A 259 1.70 -16.74 20.64
CA SER A 259 1.65 -18.19 20.90
C SER A 259 2.97 -18.92 20.66
N ARG A 260 3.76 -18.48 19.68
CA ARG A 260 5.06 -19.11 19.36
C ARG A 260 6.09 -18.84 20.44
N GLU A 261 5.98 -17.71 21.14
CA GLU A 261 6.75 -17.40 22.35
C GLU A 261 6.22 -18.13 23.61
N GLY A 262 5.26 -19.06 23.47
CA GLY A 262 4.72 -19.85 24.57
C GLY A 262 3.61 -19.17 25.39
N LYS A 263 3.15 -17.98 24.99
CA LYS A 263 2.18 -17.19 25.77
C LYS A 263 0.70 -17.49 25.43
N VAL A 264 0.42 -18.18 24.33
CA VAL A 264 -0.92 -18.52 23.84
C VAL A 264 -0.92 -19.92 23.21
N SER A 265 -2.05 -20.64 23.22
CA SER A 265 -2.15 -22.00 22.64
C SER A 265 -2.11 -22.00 21.10
N LYS A 266 -1.28 -22.86 20.51
CA LYS A 266 -1.16 -23.08 19.04
C LYS A 266 -2.47 -23.48 18.36
N ARG A 267 -3.42 -24.12 19.08
CA ARG A 267 -4.72 -24.53 18.53
C ARG A 267 -5.65 -23.34 18.25
N ILE A 268 -5.69 -22.38 19.18
CA ILE A 268 -6.49 -21.14 19.05
C ILE A 268 -6.02 -20.32 17.84
N VAL A 269 -4.71 -20.34 17.63
CA VAL A 269 -3.97 -19.70 16.55
C VAL A 269 -4.29 -20.29 15.17
N VAL A 270 -4.24 -21.62 15.05
CA VAL A 270 -4.61 -22.31 13.80
C VAL A 270 -6.09 -22.13 13.48
N ILE A 271 -6.97 -22.21 14.48
CA ILE A 271 -8.41 -21.98 14.30
C ILE A 271 -8.69 -20.54 13.83
N GLY A 272 -8.05 -19.53 14.44
CA GLY A 272 -8.17 -18.13 14.02
C GLY A 272 -7.67 -17.88 12.59
N LEU A 273 -6.53 -18.47 12.21
CA LEU A 273 -5.99 -18.40 10.84
C LEU A 273 -6.91 -19.07 9.82
N LEU A 274 -7.44 -20.24 10.15
CA LEU A 274 -8.37 -20.97 9.29
C LEU A 274 -9.68 -20.22 9.13
N ILE A 275 -10.20 -19.60 10.20
CA ILE A 275 -11.38 -18.73 10.13
C ILE A 275 -11.12 -17.53 9.23
N ILE A 276 -9.95 -16.92 9.32
CA ILE A 276 -9.60 -15.73 8.54
C ILE A 276 -9.30 -16.05 7.07
N ILE A 277 -8.56 -17.13 6.80
CA ILE A 277 -8.35 -17.66 5.44
C ILE A 277 -9.69 -18.09 4.85
N ALA A 278 -10.56 -18.73 5.63
CA ALA A 278 -11.92 -19.05 5.21
C ALA A 278 -12.73 -17.78 4.95
N ILE A 279 -12.64 -16.73 5.76
CA ILE A 279 -13.32 -15.44 5.54
C ILE A 279 -12.78 -14.77 4.27
N SER A 280 -11.48 -14.72 4.03
CA SER A 280 -10.90 -14.12 2.82
C SER A 280 -11.16 -14.94 1.56
N LEU A 281 -11.10 -16.27 1.63
CA LEU A 281 -11.54 -17.14 0.54
C LEU A 281 -13.05 -17.01 0.32
N LEU A 282 -13.87 -16.89 1.37
CA LEU A 282 -15.29 -16.61 1.26
C LEU A 282 -15.55 -15.24 0.63
N LEU A 283 -14.74 -14.21 0.92
CA LEU A 283 -14.86 -12.87 0.33
C LEU A 283 -14.47 -12.83 -1.16
N VAL A 284 -13.49 -13.64 -1.57
CA VAL A 284 -13.04 -13.76 -2.97
C VAL A 284 -13.96 -14.69 -3.77
N LEU A 285 -14.43 -15.79 -3.17
CA LEU A 285 -15.31 -16.77 -3.82
C LEU A 285 -16.79 -16.35 -3.82
N SER A 286 -17.22 -15.43 -2.94
CA SER A 286 -18.59 -14.87 -2.95
C SER A 286 -18.77 -13.68 -3.90
N SER A 287 -17.77 -13.33 -4.71
CA SER A 287 -17.87 -12.31 -5.78
C SER A 287 -18.79 -12.73 -6.95
N PHE A 288 -19.60 -13.79 -6.80
CA PHE A 288 -20.41 -14.41 -7.87
C PHE A 288 -21.93 -14.44 -7.63
N GLY A 289 -22.53 -13.65 -6.72
CA GLY A 289 -24.00 -13.60 -6.71
C GLY A 289 -24.71 -12.72 -5.65
N GLY A 290 -25.43 -11.71 -6.14
CA GLY A 290 -26.84 -11.46 -5.82
C GLY A 290 -27.24 -10.67 -4.56
N MET A 291 -27.64 -9.42 -4.81
CA MET A 291 -28.25 -8.32 -4.03
C MET A 291 -28.72 -8.40 -2.56
N VAL A 292 -28.55 -7.23 -1.96
CA VAL A 292 -28.89 -6.66 -0.64
C VAL A 292 -30.33 -6.19 -0.51
N HIS A 293 -30.84 -6.02 0.73
CA HIS A 293 -31.66 -4.88 1.17
C HIS A 293 -31.49 -4.62 2.69
N ILE A 294 -31.46 -3.34 3.09
CA ILE A 294 -31.06 -2.80 4.40
C ILE A 294 -32.29 -2.42 5.24
N GLY A 295 -32.33 -2.85 6.51
CA GLY A 295 -33.21 -2.30 7.53
C GLY A 295 -33.33 -3.15 8.80
N GLY A 296 -32.36 -3.08 9.72
CA GLY A 296 -32.47 -3.72 11.04
C GLY A 296 -31.19 -3.71 11.87
N ASP A 297 -31.36 -3.96 13.18
CA ASP A 297 -30.43 -4.36 14.24
C ASP A 297 -28.90 -4.28 14.00
N ILE A 298 -28.10 -3.89 14.99
CA ILE A 298 -26.61 -3.89 14.91
C ILE A 298 -26.06 -5.25 14.43
N ILE A 299 -26.75 -6.33 14.77
CA ILE A 299 -26.44 -7.69 14.28
C ILE A 299 -26.66 -7.81 12.77
N GLU A 300 -27.70 -7.20 12.21
CA GLU A 300 -27.89 -7.11 10.76
C GLU A 300 -26.91 -6.14 10.08
N GLU A 301 -26.52 -5.02 10.73
CA GLU A 301 -25.49 -4.12 10.17
C GLU A 301 -24.12 -4.83 10.10
N ILE A 302 -23.76 -5.60 11.14
CA ILE A 302 -22.60 -6.49 11.14
C ILE A 302 -22.74 -7.60 10.09
N ARG A 303 -23.90 -8.25 10.01
CA ARG A 303 -24.20 -9.26 8.97
C ARG A 303 -24.05 -8.67 7.57
N TYR A 304 -24.54 -7.46 7.35
CA TYR A 304 -24.43 -6.74 6.09
C TYR A 304 -22.96 -6.49 5.75
N TYR A 305 -22.20 -5.85 6.64
CA TYR A 305 -20.79 -5.53 6.36
C TYR A 305 -19.88 -6.76 6.22
N LEU A 306 -20.20 -7.88 6.88
CA LEU A 306 -19.43 -9.12 6.84
C LEU A 306 -19.86 -10.11 5.75
N LEU A 307 -21.15 -10.18 5.42
CA LEU A 307 -21.74 -11.25 4.59
C LEU A 307 -22.54 -10.76 3.37
N GLU A 308 -23.02 -9.50 3.34
CA GLU A 308 -23.96 -9.02 2.29
C GLU A 308 -23.44 -7.88 1.44
N LYS A 309 -22.57 -7.01 1.98
CA LYS A 309 -21.99 -5.88 1.25
C LYS A 309 -21.18 -6.29 0.01
N PRO A 310 -20.45 -7.44 0.00
CA PRO A 310 -19.88 -7.97 -1.23
C PRO A 310 -20.91 -8.51 -2.24
N LYS A 311 -22.10 -8.91 -1.76
CA LYS A 311 -23.24 -9.39 -2.57
C LYS A 311 -24.11 -8.24 -3.09
N ASP A 312 -23.85 -7.02 -2.63
CA ASP A 312 -24.63 -5.83 -2.97
C ASP A 312 -24.38 -5.38 -4.41
N THR A 313 -25.16 -5.89 -5.36
CA THR A 313 -25.13 -5.40 -6.74
C THR A 313 -25.85 -4.06 -6.91
N SER A 314 -26.16 -3.34 -5.82
CA SER A 314 -26.51 -1.93 -5.84
C SER A 314 -25.37 -1.05 -5.29
N ASN A 315 -24.34 -1.66 -4.67
CA ASN A 315 -23.21 -0.93 -4.12
C ASN A 315 -22.23 -0.50 -5.21
N MET A 316 -22.49 0.68 -5.73
CA MET A 316 -21.68 1.35 -6.73
C MET A 316 -20.19 1.51 -6.35
N SER A 317 -19.86 1.63 -5.07
CA SER A 317 -18.45 1.73 -4.62
C SER A 317 -17.72 0.40 -4.77
N THR A 318 -18.37 -0.71 -4.42
CA THR A 318 -17.82 -2.06 -4.60
C THR A 318 -17.67 -2.39 -6.09
N MET A 319 -18.67 -2.07 -6.91
CA MET A 319 -18.62 -2.27 -8.37
C MET A 319 -17.42 -1.60 -9.01
N HIS A 320 -17.22 -0.31 -8.71
CA HIS A 320 -16.13 0.48 -9.27
C HIS A 320 -14.75 -0.07 -8.89
N ARG A 321 -14.57 -0.60 -7.68
CA ARG A 321 -13.29 -1.15 -7.22
C ARG A 321 -13.00 -2.54 -7.79
N LEU A 322 -14.03 -3.36 -7.95
CA LEU A 322 -13.85 -4.75 -8.41
C LEU A 322 -13.82 -4.89 -9.93
N SER A 323 -14.48 -4.00 -10.67
CA SER A 323 -14.60 -4.14 -12.13
C SER A 323 -13.25 -4.21 -12.86
N PRO A 324 -12.19 -3.43 -12.50
CA PRO A 324 -10.87 -3.62 -13.10
C PRO A 324 -10.22 -4.95 -12.71
N THR A 325 -10.45 -5.45 -11.49
CA THR A 325 -9.93 -6.75 -11.04
C THR A 325 -10.60 -7.91 -11.79
N VAL A 326 -11.90 -7.79 -12.09
CA VAL A 326 -12.62 -8.77 -12.91
C VAL A 326 -12.05 -8.82 -14.32
N ASN A 327 -11.76 -7.66 -14.90
CA ASN A 327 -11.08 -7.56 -16.19
C ASN A 327 -9.69 -8.23 -16.14
N ASP A 328 -8.88 -7.95 -15.12
CA ASP A 328 -7.55 -8.56 -14.97
C ASP A 328 -7.64 -10.09 -14.87
N ILE A 329 -8.60 -10.63 -14.10
CA ILE A 329 -8.79 -12.08 -13.97
C ILE A 329 -9.20 -12.72 -15.30
N ALA A 330 -10.02 -12.03 -16.11
CA ALA A 330 -10.37 -12.50 -17.45
C ALA A 330 -9.13 -12.53 -18.36
N ILE A 331 -8.33 -11.45 -18.36
CA ILE A 331 -7.06 -11.38 -19.09
C ILE A 331 -6.11 -12.50 -18.67
N ILE A 332 -5.98 -12.80 -17.38
CA ILE A 332 -5.11 -13.88 -16.89
C ILE A 332 -5.54 -15.25 -17.46
N LYS A 333 -6.84 -15.47 -17.66
CA LYS A 333 -7.35 -16.73 -18.23
C LYS A 333 -7.01 -16.84 -19.73
N GLU A 334 -7.04 -15.74 -20.45
CA GLU A 334 -6.81 -15.69 -21.90
C GLU A 334 -5.33 -15.58 -22.27
N HIS A 335 -4.54 -14.86 -21.46
CA HIS A 335 -3.13 -14.57 -21.69
C HIS A 335 -2.25 -14.92 -20.46
N PRO A 336 -2.27 -16.17 -19.96
CA PRO A 336 -1.65 -16.54 -18.69
C PRO A 336 -0.11 -16.41 -18.65
N LEU A 337 0.55 -16.55 -19.81
CA LEU A 337 2.02 -16.61 -19.86
C LEU A 337 2.67 -15.23 -19.88
N LEU A 338 2.24 -14.37 -20.81
CA LEU A 338 2.86 -13.06 -21.08
C LEU A 338 1.99 -11.87 -20.64
N GLY A 339 0.71 -12.09 -20.35
CA GLY A 339 -0.21 -10.99 -20.10
C GLY A 339 -0.52 -10.20 -21.36
N VAL A 340 -0.80 -8.91 -21.19
CA VAL A 340 -1.19 -7.97 -22.26
C VAL A 340 -0.38 -6.68 -22.28
N GLY A 341 0.65 -6.59 -21.44
CA GLY A 341 1.34 -5.35 -21.08
C GLY A 341 0.56 -4.56 -20.03
N ASP A 342 1.22 -4.23 -18.92
CA ASP A 342 0.60 -3.38 -17.90
C ASP A 342 0.32 -1.97 -18.45
N GLY A 343 -0.93 -1.53 -18.32
CA GLY A 343 -1.54 -0.34 -18.92
C GLY A 343 -2.45 -0.65 -20.13
N ASN A 344 -2.31 -1.80 -20.78
CA ASN A 344 -3.20 -2.19 -21.88
C ASN A 344 -4.46 -2.93 -21.43
N GLN A 345 -4.62 -3.23 -20.14
CA GLN A 345 -5.76 -4.01 -19.64
C GLN A 345 -7.10 -3.35 -19.99
N GLY A 346 -7.15 -2.01 -20.07
CA GLY A 346 -8.39 -1.28 -20.34
C GLY A 346 -8.99 -1.52 -21.72
N PHE A 347 -8.21 -1.99 -22.70
CA PHE A 347 -8.72 -2.29 -24.05
C PHE A 347 -9.72 -3.45 -24.06
N THR A 348 -9.60 -4.38 -23.12
CA THR A 348 -10.52 -5.54 -22.99
C THR A 348 -11.67 -5.28 -22.02
N TYR A 349 -11.68 -4.12 -21.34
CA TYR A 349 -12.59 -3.85 -20.23
C TYR A 349 -14.06 -3.95 -20.61
N GLY A 350 -14.45 -3.39 -21.76
CA GLY A 350 -15.83 -3.45 -22.25
C GLY A 350 -16.30 -4.86 -22.61
N GLN A 351 -15.38 -5.79 -22.86
CA GLN A 351 -15.66 -7.19 -23.19
C GLN A 351 -15.72 -8.06 -21.93
N ASN A 352 -14.81 -7.82 -20.99
CA ASN A 352 -14.60 -8.69 -19.84
C ASN A 352 -15.46 -8.33 -18.62
N VAL A 353 -15.92 -7.08 -18.50
CA VAL A 353 -16.68 -6.64 -17.32
C VAL A 353 -18.18 -6.92 -17.50
N PRO A 354 -18.81 -7.66 -16.57
CA PRO A 354 -20.24 -7.96 -16.64
C PRO A 354 -21.12 -6.70 -16.64
N SER A 355 -22.23 -6.74 -17.39
CA SER A 355 -23.14 -5.61 -17.57
C SER A 355 -23.70 -5.02 -16.27
N TYR A 356 -23.90 -5.84 -15.23
CA TYR A 356 -24.40 -5.35 -13.94
C TYR A 356 -23.41 -4.42 -13.23
N MET A 357 -22.10 -4.55 -13.46
CA MET A 357 -21.10 -3.63 -12.92
C MET A 357 -21.04 -2.32 -13.70
N LEU A 358 -21.46 -2.32 -14.97
CA LEU A 358 -21.54 -1.15 -15.84
C LEU A 358 -22.76 -0.26 -15.57
N ILE A 359 -23.60 -0.62 -14.60
CA ILE A 359 -24.65 0.26 -14.05
C ILE A 359 -24.00 1.42 -13.27
N ASN A 360 -22.84 1.20 -12.66
CA ASN A 360 -22.06 2.26 -12.02
C ASN A 360 -21.52 3.24 -13.08
N PRO A 361 -21.77 4.56 -12.97
CA PRO A 361 -21.32 5.54 -13.96
C PRO A 361 -19.81 5.50 -14.22
N LYS A 362 -18.97 5.40 -13.18
CA LYS A 362 -17.50 5.34 -13.36
C LYS A 362 -17.05 4.09 -14.12
N SER A 363 -17.62 2.93 -13.80
CA SER A 363 -17.31 1.68 -14.50
C SER A 363 -17.83 1.69 -15.95
N LYS A 364 -18.95 2.38 -16.18
CA LYS A 364 -19.50 2.61 -17.53
C LYS A 364 -18.60 3.54 -18.35
N ASP A 365 -18.11 4.60 -17.72
CA ASP A 365 -17.17 5.54 -18.33
C ASP A 365 -15.88 4.82 -18.71
N PHE A 366 -15.36 3.97 -17.81
CA PHE A 366 -14.24 3.07 -18.06
C PHE A 366 -14.46 2.16 -19.27
N ALA A 367 -15.60 1.47 -19.34
CA ALA A 367 -15.93 0.61 -20.49
C ALA A 367 -16.08 1.37 -21.81
N LYS A 368 -16.39 2.67 -21.75
CA LYS A 368 -16.46 3.55 -22.92
C LYS A 368 -15.14 4.29 -23.19
N GLY A 369 -14.10 4.07 -22.37
CA GLY A 369 -12.84 4.81 -22.39
C GLY A 369 -13.00 6.32 -22.15
N ILE A 370 -14.08 6.75 -21.49
CA ILE A 370 -14.28 8.16 -21.15
C ILE A 370 -13.26 8.50 -20.04
N GLY A 371 -12.30 9.36 -20.37
CA GLY A 371 -11.19 9.74 -19.48
C GLY A 371 -9.89 8.96 -19.69
N GLY A 372 -9.79 8.17 -20.77
CA GLY A 372 -8.60 7.38 -21.12
C GLY A 372 -8.81 5.88 -20.96
N VAL A 373 -7.79 5.09 -21.32
CA VAL A 373 -7.77 3.64 -21.13
C VAL A 373 -7.47 3.35 -19.66
N VAL A 374 -8.26 2.46 -19.07
CA VAL A 374 -8.17 2.16 -17.64
C VAL A 374 -7.07 1.11 -17.40
N ASN A 375 -6.15 1.41 -16.50
CA ASN A 375 -5.11 0.45 -16.11
C ASN A 375 -5.70 -0.74 -15.32
N GLY A 376 -4.85 -1.73 -15.04
CA GLY A 376 -5.22 -2.87 -14.18
C GLY A 376 -5.76 -2.45 -12.81
N GLY A 377 -6.47 -3.39 -12.17
CA GLY A 377 -7.12 -3.23 -10.87
C GLY A 377 -6.16 -3.23 -9.68
N ALA A 378 -6.37 -4.15 -8.74
CA ALA A 378 -5.45 -4.23 -7.61
C ALA A 378 -4.05 -4.61 -8.09
N TRP A 379 -3.01 -4.09 -7.43
CA TRP A 379 -1.61 -4.21 -7.89
C TRP A 379 -1.21 -5.65 -8.22
N PHE A 380 -1.59 -6.62 -7.40
CA PHE A 380 -1.29 -8.04 -7.68
C PHE A 380 -1.92 -8.54 -8.98
N TRP A 381 -3.20 -8.23 -9.21
CA TRP A 381 -3.93 -8.64 -10.41
C TRP A 381 -3.46 -7.89 -11.64
N ALA A 382 -3.13 -6.60 -11.49
CA ALA A 382 -2.57 -5.77 -12.56
C ALA A 382 -1.20 -6.28 -13.04
N ILE A 383 -0.30 -6.64 -12.12
CA ILE A 383 1.00 -7.24 -12.47
C ILE A 383 0.82 -8.59 -13.19
N LEU A 384 -0.06 -9.44 -12.68
CA LEU A 384 -0.25 -10.78 -13.24
C LEU A 384 -0.97 -10.76 -14.60
N SER A 385 -1.96 -9.88 -14.78
CA SER A 385 -2.62 -9.67 -16.08
C SER A 385 -1.74 -8.91 -17.07
N GLY A 386 -0.94 -7.97 -16.59
CA GLY A 386 -0.06 -7.16 -17.42
C GLY A 386 1.15 -7.94 -17.94
N TYR A 387 1.77 -8.79 -17.12
CA TYR A 387 3.03 -9.45 -17.50
C TYR A 387 2.98 -10.98 -17.50
N GLY A 388 1.83 -11.57 -17.14
CA GLY A 388 1.66 -13.01 -17.04
C GLY A 388 2.58 -13.66 -16.00
N ILE A 389 2.58 -14.99 -15.98
CA ILE A 389 3.45 -15.77 -15.08
C ILE A 389 4.92 -15.48 -15.36
N ILE A 390 5.30 -15.28 -16.63
CA ILE A 390 6.70 -15.02 -17.03
C ILE A 390 7.21 -13.71 -16.41
N GLY A 391 6.38 -12.67 -16.37
CA GLY A 391 6.70 -11.39 -15.71
C GLY A 391 6.96 -11.50 -14.21
N VAL A 392 6.33 -12.46 -13.54
CA VAL A 392 6.43 -12.64 -12.08
C VAL A 392 7.65 -13.48 -11.69
N ILE A 393 8.15 -14.36 -12.56
CA ILE A 393 9.30 -15.22 -12.27
C ILE A 393 10.54 -14.44 -11.79
N PRO A 394 10.98 -13.35 -12.45
CA PRO A 394 12.12 -12.56 -11.98
C PRO A 394 11.93 -11.99 -10.56
N LEU A 395 10.71 -11.57 -10.19
CA LEU A 395 10.40 -11.13 -8.83
C LEU A 395 10.56 -12.27 -7.82
N LEU A 396 10.11 -13.49 -8.16
CA LEU A 396 10.30 -14.66 -7.31
C LEU A 396 11.77 -15.00 -7.14
N ILE A 397 12.56 -14.96 -8.22
CA ILE A 397 14.01 -15.18 -8.16
C ILE A 397 14.67 -14.15 -7.23
N TRP A 398 14.32 -12.87 -7.37
CA TRP A 398 14.81 -11.81 -6.48
C TRP A 398 14.40 -12.06 -5.03
N TYR A 399 13.14 -12.44 -4.79
CA TYR A 399 12.65 -12.74 -3.45
C TYR A 399 13.46 -13.87 -2.78
N TYR A 400 13.65 -14.99 -3.48
CA TYR A 400 14.33 -16.16 -2.92
C TYR A 400 15.82 -15.93 -2.69
N ASN A 401 16.51 -15.27 -3.63
CA ASN A 401 17.96 -15.12 -3.61
C ASN A 401 18.43 -13.90 -2.82
N VAL A 402 17.62 -12.84 -2.74
CA VAL A 402 18.03 -11.56 -2.17
C VAL A 402 17.18 -11.18 -0.95
N TYR A 403 15.86 -11.14 -1.12
CA TYR A 403 14.97 -10.60 -0.09
C TYR A 403 14.83 -11.53 1.12
N ARG A 404 14.62 -12.83 0.91
CA ARG A 404 14.42 -13.81 1.97
C ARG A 404 15.63 -13.95 2.91
N PRO A 405 16.89 -14.03 2.42
CA PRO A 405 18.05 -13.98 3.31
C PRO A 405 18.11 -12.70 4.15
N ARG A 406 17.77 -11.55 3.56
CA ARG A 406 17.71 -10.26 4.26
C ARG A 406 16.67 -10.23 5.38
N VAL A 407 15.50 -10.82 5.16
CA VAL A 407 14.48 -10.99 6.21
C VAL A 407 15.01 -11.83 7.39
N ARG A 408 15.74 -12.92 7.10
CA ARG A 408 16.35 -13.75 8.16
C ARG A 408 17.43 -12.99 8.93
N LEU A 409 18.23 -12.18 8.25
CA LEU A 409 19.21 -11.32 8.89
C LEU A 409 18.54 -10.29 9.81
N LEU A 410 17.47 -9.63 9.35
CA LEU A 410 16.68 -8.70 10.15
C LEU A 410 16.15 -9.36 11.43
N GLN A 411 15.61 -10.58 11.32
CA GLN A 411 15.14 -11.35 12.46
C GLN A 411 16.23 -11.56 13.53
N ALA A 412 17.47 -11.80 13.11
CA ALA A 412 18.59 -12.02 14.01
C ALA A 412 19.20 -10.71 14.56
N SER A 413 19.18 -9.63 13.78
CA SER A 413 19.89 -8.38 14.10
C SER A 413 19.03 -7.34 14.81
N ASN A 414 17.77 -7.17 14.39
CA ASN A 414 16.86 -6.16 14.94
C ASN A 414 15.43 -6.73 15.09
N LEU A 415 15.16 -7.28 16.27
CA LEU A 415 13.87 -7.91 16.58
C LEU A 415 12.71 -6.91 16.57
N PHE A 416 12.95 -5.64 16.90
CA PHE A 416 11.93 -4.59 16.90
C PHE A 416 11.41 -4.32 15.48
N LEU A 417 12.31 -4.02 14.54
CA LEU A 417 11.95 -3.79 13.14
C LEU A 417 11.39 -5.05 12.49
N TYR A 418 11.94 -6.23 12.82
CA TYR A 418 11.40 -7.49 12.36
C TYR A 418 9.95 -7.71 12.81
N ARG A 419 9.61 -7.40 14.07
CA ARG A 419 8.24 -7.51 14.58
C ARG A 419 7.29 -6.56 13.84
N ILE A 420 7.68 -5.30 13.61
CA ILE A 420 6.88 -4.35 12.83
C ILE A 420 6.65 -4.92 11.42
N PHE A 421 7.70 -5.38 10.75
CA PHE A 421 7.62 -5.97 9.41
C PHE A 421 6.61 -7.13 9.38
N ILE A 422 6.72 -8.10 10.29
CA ILE A 422 5.81 -9.26 10.32
C ILE A 422 4.37 -8.86 10.62
N TYR A 423 4.14 -7.95 11.57
CA TYR A 423 2.79 -7.52 11.92
C TYR A 423 2.11 -6.71 10.81
N ALA A 424 2.88 -6.03 9.97
CA ALA A 424 2.36 -5.26 8.84
C ALA A 424 2.03 -6.12 7.60
N LEU A 425 2.64 -7.30 7.45
CA LEU A 425 2.48 -8.16 6.28
C LEU A 425 1.03 -8.46 5.87
N PRO A 426 0.08 -8.74 6.78
CA PRO A 426 -1.31 -8.99 6.40
C PRO A 426 -1.97 -7.79 5.74
N ALA A 427 -1.74 -6.60 6.29
CA ALA A 427 -2.27 -5.36 5.75
C ALA A 427 -1.63 -5.08 4.37
N ILE A 428 -0.32 -5.31 4.23
CA ILE A 428 0.38 -5.22 2.94
C ILE A 428 -0.25 -6.16 1.92
N ILE A 429 -0.39 -7.45 2.25
CA ILE A 429 -0.96 -8.46 1.35
C ILE A 429 -2.39 -8.09 0.95
N LEU A 430 -3.24 -7.73 1.92
CA LEU A 430 -4.62 -7.37 1.64
C LEU A 430 -4.71 -6.12 0.76
N THR A 431 -3.89 -5.10 1.02
CA THR A 431 -3.85 -3.89 0.19
C THR A 431 -3.35 -4.18 -1.22
N LEU A 432 -2.35 -5.04 -1.41
CA LEU A 432 -1.89 -5.41 -2.76
C LEU A 432 -2.90 -6.27 -3.53
N LEU A 433 -3.73 -7.06 -2.83
CA LEU A 433 -4.76 -7.91 -3.43
C LEU A 433 -6.06 -7.15 -3.74
N ALA A 434 -6.34 -6.06 -3.03
CA ALA A 434 -7.61 -5.32 -3.13
C ALA A 434 -7.45 -3.84 -3.55
N GLY A 435 -6.22 -3.35 -3.68
CA GLY A 435 -5.90 -1.96 -3.96
C GLY A 435 -4.50 -1.78 -4.59
N ALA A 436 -3.99 -0.56 -4.56
CA ALA A 436 -2.74 -0.19 -5.21
C ALA A 436 -1.51 -0.33 -4.30
N MET A 437 -0.32 -0.33 -4.90
CA MET A 437 0.92 -0.14 -4.16
C MET A 437 0.92 1.26 -3.52
N GLU A 438 1.31 1.35 -2.25
CA GLU A 438 1.44 2.60 -1.50
C GLU A 438 2.88 2.82 -1.04
N PRO A 439 3.36 4.07 -0.86
CA PRO A 439 4.72 4.33 -0.39
C PRO A 439 5.01 3.69 0.96
N THR A 440 3.99 3.57 1.81
CA THR A 440 4.05 2.90 3.11
C THR A 440 4.38 1.41 3.00
N ILE A 441 3.85 0.72 1.99
CA ILE A 441 4.19 -0.68 1.71
C ILE A 441 5.69 -0.76 1.39
N VAL A 442 6.15 0.10 0.48
CA VAL A 442 7.55 0.11 0.04
C VAL A 442 8.52 0.47 1.18
N PHE A 443 8.13 1.38 2.08
CA PHE A 443 8.87 1.70 3.29
C PHE A 443 9.06 0.47 4.18
N ILE A 444 7.99 -0.23 4.51
CA ILE A 444 8.07 -1.42 5.40
C ILE A 444 8.83 -2.55 4.71
N LEU A 445 8.63 -2.74 3.41
CA LEU A 445 9.37 -3.73 2.62
C LEU A 445 10.88 -3.43 2.57
N SER A 446 11.33 -2.22 2.90
CA SER A 446 12.75 -1.87 2.94
C SER A 446 13.46 -2.31 4.23
N PHE A 447 12.72 -2.59 5.31
CA PHE A 447 13.30 -2.94 6.62
C PHE A 447 14.28 -4.12 6.59
N PRO A 448 14.06 -5.20 5.80
CA PRO A 448 15.02 -6.29 5.68
C PRO A 448 16.42 -5.88 5.22
N PHE A 449 16.57 -4.71 4.61
CA PHE A 449 17.86 -4.19 4.18
C PHE A 449 18.62 -3.41 5.25
N TRP A 450 18.13 -3.39 6.49
CA TRP A 450 18.85 -2.90 7.67
C TRP A 450 20.24 -3.54 7.79
N GLU A 451 21.25 -2.71 8.02
CA GLU A 451 22.64 -3.12 8.21
C GLU A 451 23.13 -2.62 9.57
N ILE A 452 23.80 -3.50 10.31
CA ILE A 452 24.46 -3.13 11.57
C ILE A 452 25.72 -2.34 11.17
N THR A 453 25.87 -1.13 11.67
CA THR A 453 27.10 -0.36 11.50
C THR A 453 28.21 -0.95 12.37
N ASP A 454 29.45 -0.93 11.90
CA ASP A 454 30.60 -1.52 12.61
C ASP A 454 30.74 -0.99 14.05
N SER A 455 30.31 0.25 14.31
CA SER A 455 30.26 0.86 15.65
C SER A 455 29.29 0.19 16.64
N GLU A 456 28.23 -0.47 16.15
CA GLU A 456 27.28 -1.23 17.00
C GLU A 456 27.75 -2.68 17.22
N GLN A 457 28.70 -3.18 16.40
CA GLN A 457 29.36 -4.47 16.65
C GLN A 457 30.38 -4.37 17.79
N GLU A 458 31.13 -3.27 17.88
CA GLU A 458 32.11 -3.04 18.96
C GLU A 458 31.47 -2.83 20.34
N LEU A 459 30.18 -2.49 20.42
CA LEU A 459 29.44 -2.37 21.70
C LEU A 459 28.79 -3.69 22.16
N LYS A 460 28.81 -4.73 21.33
CA LYS A 460 28.22 -6.05 21.64
C LYS A 460 29.27 -7.15 21.90
N TYR A 461 30.55 -6.81 21.82
CA TYR A 461 31.69 -7.62 22.25
C TYR A 461 32.54 -6.82 23.25
#